data_AF-A0A1I1NQD8-F1
#
_entry.id   AF-A0A1I1NQD8-F1
#
_cell.length_a   1.000
_cell.length_b   1.000
_cell.length_c   1.000
_cell.angle_alpha   90.00
_cell.angle_beta   90.00
_cell.angle_gamma   90.00
#
_symmetry.space_group_name_H-M   'P 1'
#
loop_
_entity.id
_entity.type
_entity.pdbx_description
1 polymer ?
#
loop_
_entity_poly.entity_id
_entity_poly.type
_entity_poly.pdbx_seq_one_letter_code
_entity_poly.pdbx_strand_id
1 'polypeptide(L)' 'MTEDQPYAGAESARTGVPAVDAVLAEVDGAVDLPADDQVAVFERAHDRLRRALDGQADDRADDQADDQADEPS' A
#
# COMPACT_ATOMS: atom_id res chain seq x y z
N MET A 1 24.06 24.81 -0.98
CA MET A 1 23.43 24.28 0.24
C MET A 1 22.51 23.17 -0.23
N THR A 2 23.01 21.93 -0.24
CA THR A 2 22.16 20.75 -0.41
C THR A 2 21.33 20.69 0.86
N GLU A 3 20.01 20.77 0.72
CA GLU A 3 19.08 20.60 1.84
C GLU A 3 19.29 19.19 2.40
N ASP A 4 19.98 19.11 3.54
CA ASP A 4 19.89 18.01 4.49
C ASP A 4 18.46 18.08 5.05
N GLN A 5 17.48 17.68 4.24
CA GLN A 5 16.18 17.35 4.77
C GLN A 5 16.43 16.15 5.68
N PRO A 6 16.16 16.26 6.99
CA PRO A 6 16.19 15.08 7.83
C PRO A 6 15.26 14.09 7.15
N TYR A 7 15.80 12.97 6.69
CA TYR A 7 15.01 11.84 6.24
C TYR A 7 14.32 11.37 7.52
N ALA A 8 13.22 12.03 7.87
CA ALA A 8 12.27 11.57 8.86
C ALA A 8 11.72 10.30 8.23
N GLY A 9 12.46 9.20 8.43
CA GLY A 9 12.14 7.89 7.90
C GLY A 9 10.67 7.71 8.17
N ALA A 10 9.90 7.58 7.08
CA ALA A 10 8.45 7.72 7.03
C ALA A 10 7.87 7.26 8.37
N GLU A 11 7.56 8.20 9.26
CA GLU A 11 7.21 7.89 10.64
C GLU A 11 5.81 7.27 10.59
N SER A 12 5.77 5.98 10.26
CA SER A 12 4.61 5.11 10.07
C SER A 12 3.37 5.83 9.52
N ALA A 13 3.41 6.28 8.27
CA ALA A 13 2.25 6.87 7.62
C ALA A 13 1.09 5.85 7.62
N ARG A 14 0.16 6.00 8.56
CA ARG A 14 -1.01 5.12 8.68
C ARG A 14 -2.06 5.55 7.68
N THR A 15 -2.35 4.68 6.74
CA THR A 15 -3.33 4.87 5.68
C THR A 15 -4.76 4.57 6.16
N GLY A 16 -4.88 3.81 7.25
CA GLY A 16 -6.18 3.32 7.75
C GLY A 16 -6.68 2.09 6.99
N VAL A 17 -5.94 1.62 5.97
CA VAL A 17 -6.22 0.38 5.25
C VAL A 17 -5.29 -0.71 5.83
N PRO A 18 -5.81 -1.71 6.57
CA PRO A 18 -4.97 -2.67 7.29
C PRO A 18 -3.96 -3.42 6.41
N ALA A 19 -4.35 -3.73 5.16
CA ALA A 19 -3.47 -4.39 4.21
C ALA A 19 -2.31 -3.51 3.76
N VAL A 20 -2.55 -2.20 3.56
CA VAL A 20 -1.52 -1.23 3.17
C VAL A 20 -0.62 -0.91 4.36
N ASP A 21 -1.18 -0.73 5.55
CA ASP A 21 -0.42 -0.48 6.78
C ASP A 21 0.53 -1.65 7.11
N ALA A 22 0.11 -2.89 6.86
CA ALA A 22 0.97 -4.06 7.02
C ALA A 22 2.15 -4.07 6.04
N VAL A 23 1.94 -3.65 4.80
CA VAL A 23 3.01 -3.52 3.80
C VAL A 23 4.01 -2.43 4.19
N LEU A 24 3.52 -1.28 4.67
CA LEU A 24 4.37 -0.18 5.10
C LEU A 24 5.25 -0.57 6.29
N ALA A 25 4.71 -1.32 7.26
CA ALA A 25 5.49 -1.84 8.39
C ALA A 25 6.58 -2.84 7.94
N GLU A 26 6.30 -3.66 6.91
CA GLU A 26 7.27 -4.62 6.38
C GLU A 26 8.42 -3.92 5.64
N VAL A 27 8.13 -2.83 4.92
CA VAL A 27 9.12 -1.98 4.25
C VAL A 27 9.97 -1.20 5.24
N ASP A 28 9.36 -0.64 6.29
CA ASP A 28 10.07 0.09 7.34
C ASP A 28 11.09 -0.80 8.04
N GLY A 29 10.73 -2.05 8.37
CA GLY A 29 11.65 -3.02 8.95
C GLY A 29 12.77 -3.50 7.99
N ALA A 30 12.63 -3.27 6.68
CA ALA A 30 13.60 -3.73 5.69
C ALA A 30 14.85 -2.82 5.61
N VAL A 31 14.75 -1.55 6.02
CA VAL A 31 15.81 -0.55 5.80
C VAL A 31 17.12 -0.89 6.53
N ASP A 32 17.06 -1.73 7.56
CA ASP A 32 18.20 -2.25 8.31
C ASP A 32 18.85 -3.51 7.69
N LEU A 33 18.26 -4.07 6.62
CA LEU A 33 18.77 -5.28 5.97
C LEU A 33 19.87 -4.99 4.93
N PRO A 34 20.70 -5.97 4.53
CA PRO A 34 21.56 -5.88 3.35
C PRO A 34 20.77 -5.59 2.07
N ALA A 35 21.38 -4.94 1.08
CA ALA A 35 20.70 -4.51 -0.15
C ALA A 35 19.99 -5.66 -0.91
N ASP A 36 20.61 -6.83 -1.03
CA ASP A 36 19.98 -8.00 -1.66
C ASP A 36 18.71 -8.44 -0.91
N ASP A 37 18.73 -8.41 0.42
CA ASP A 37 17.58 -8.75 1.27
C ASP A 37 16.49 -7.66 1.22
N GLN A 38 16.89 -6.38 1.15
CA GLN A 38 15.97 -5.27 0.96
C GLN A 38 15.15 -5.46 -0.33
N VAL A 39 15.81 -5.77 -1.45
CA VAL A 39 15.14 -5.96 -2.75
C VAL A 39 14.09 -7.07 -2.66
N ALA A 40 14.42 -8.20 -2.05
CA ALA A 40 13.48 -9.30 -1.87
C ALA A 40 12.24 -8.90 -1.03
N VAL A 41 12.44 -8.10 0.03
CA VAL A 41 11.33 -7.57 0.83
C VAL A 41 10.51 -6.56 0.04
N PHE A 42 11.13 -5.64 -0.70
CA PHE A 42 10.43 -4.66 -1.53
C PHE A 42 9.59 -5.32 -2.63
N GLU A 43 10.10 -6.32 -3.32
CA GLU A 43 9.36 -7.04 -4.37
C GLU A 43 8.11 -7.73 -3.80
N ARG A 44 8.25 -8.40 -2.65
CA ARG A 44 7.14 -9.03 -1.94
C ARG A 44 6.11 -8.01 -1.45
N ALA A 45 6.59 -6.91 -0.86
CA ALA A 45 5.76 -5.80 -0.39
C ALA A 45 4.96 -5.20 -1.55
N HIS A 46 5.57 -5.03 -2.71
CA HIS A 46 4.91 -4.49 -3.90
C HIS A 46 3.83 -5.44 -4.45
N ASP A 47 4.11 -6.75 -4.53
CA ASP A 47 3.09 -7.74 -4.95
C ASP A 47 1.88 -7.75 -3.99
N ARG A 48 2.13 -7.66 -2.68
CA ARG A 48 1.06 -7.56 -1.68
C ARG A 48 0.24 -6.28 -1.81
N LEU A 49 0.90 -5.14 -1.99
CA LEU A 49 0.23 -3.86 -2.18
C LEU A 49 -0.66 -3.89 -3.41
N ARG A 50 -0.14 -4.42 -4.53
CA ARG A 50 -0.91 -4.56 -5.76
C ARG A 50 -2.19 -5.36 -5.53
N ARG A 51 -2.09 -6.53 -4.90
CA ARG A 51 -3.27 -7.38 -4.61
C ARG A 51 -4.27 -6.71 -3.69
N ALA A 52 -3.80 -5.97 -2.69
CA ALA A 52 -4.67 -5.23 -1.78
C ALA A 52 -5.47 -4.15 -2.54
N LEU A 53 -4.81 -3.42 -3.45
CA LEU A 53 -5.46 -2.39 -4.25
C LEU A 53 -6.40 -2.96 -5.32
N ASP A 54 -6.00 -4.06 -5.98
CA ASP A 54 -6.84 -4.75 -6.96
C ASP A 54 -8.16 -5.21 -6.30
N GLY A 55 -8.08 -5.85 -5.11
CA GLY A 55 -9.29 -6.28 -4.38
C GLY A 55 -10.19 -5.14 -3.90
N GLN A 56 -9.64 -3.97 -3.58
CA GLN A 56 -10.44 -2.78 -3.27
C GLN A 56 -11.12 -2.19 -4.51
N ALA A 57 -10.51 -2.33 -5.70
CA ALA A 57 -11.10 -1.90 -6.95
C ALA A 57 -12.28 -2.79 -7.35
N ASP A 58 -12.17 -4.10 -7.14
CA ASP A 58 -13.25 -5.06 -7.36
C ASP A 58 -14.44 -4.79 -6.40
N ASP A 59 -14.19 -4.63 -5.09
CA ASP A 59 -15.24 -4.35 -4.09
C ASP A 59 -16.04 -3.08 -4.41
N ARG A 60 -15.36 -2.03 -4.91
CA ARG A 60 -16.01 -0.79 -5.37
C ARG A 60 -16.82 -0.98 -6.65
N ALA A 61 -16.39 -1.86 -7.54
CA ALA A 61 -17.08 -2.11 -8.80
C ALA A 61 -18.38 -2.90 -8.57
N ASP A 62 -18.40 -3.83 -7.61
CA ASP A 62 -19.61 -4.54 -7.17
C ASP A 62 -20.65 -3.57 -6.56
N ASP A 63 -20.25 -2.70 -5.62
CA ASP A 63 -21.15 -1.70 -4.99
C ASP A 63 -21.80 -0.73 -6.00
N GLN A 64 -21.04 -0.33 -7.04
CA GLN A 64 -21.56 0.53 -8.12
C GLN A 64 -22.50 -0.17 -9.10
N ALA A 65 -22.38 -1.49 -9.25
CA ALA A 65 -23.25 -2.27 -10.14
C ALA A 65 -24.65 -2.46 -9.53
N ASP A 66 -24.74 -2.57 -8.21
CA ASP A 66 -26.01 -2.60 -7.47
C ASP A 66 -26.72 -1.23 -7.47
N ASP A 67 -25.99 -0.12 -7.35
CA ASP A 67 -26.56 1.25 -7.38
C ASP A 67 -27.12 1.65 -8.77
N GLN A 68 -26.52 1.15 -9.86
CA GLN A 68 -26.98 1.38 -11.24
C GLN A 68 -28.21 0.56 -11.65
N ALA A 69 -28.58 -0.48 -10.88
CA ALA A 69 -29.73 -1.32 -11.19
C ALA A 69 -31.09 -0.72 -10.76
N ASP A 70 -31.08 0.38 -9.99
CA ASP A 70 -32.27 1.02 -9.39
C ASP A 70 -32.62 2.41 -10.01
N GLU A 71 -32.38 2.63 -11.31
CA GLU A 71 -33.01 3.75 -12.04
C GLU A 71 -34.24 3.27 -12.84
N PRO A 72 -35.47 3.33 -12.29
CA PRO A 72 -36.69 3.18 -13.08
C PRO A 72 -36.94 4.47 -13.88
N SER A 73 -37.03 4.32 -15.22
CA SER A 73 -37.43 5.37 -16.18
C SER A 73 -38.86 5.87 -16.02
#